data_AF-A0A7W0F833-F1
#
_entry.id   AF-A0A7W0F833-F1
#
_cell.length_a   1.000
_cell.length_b   1.000
_cell.length_c   1.000
_cell.angle_alpha   90.00
_cell.angle_beta   90.00
_cell.angle_gamma   90.00
#
_symmetry.space_group_name_H-M   'P 1'
#
loop_
_entity.id
_entity.type
_entity.pdbx_description
1 polymer ?
#
loop_
_entity_poly.entity_id
_entity_poly.type
_entity_poly.pdbx_seq_one_letter_code
_entity_poly.pdbx_strand_id
1 'polypeptide(L)'
;MEERYDSKIQSSKLKIQNYGIYILISMTKPIFNKVTILGVGLIGASFALAMKKRGLCSHIIGCGRKENNLKKATEMKIIDSFEVDASKACADSDLVLFAI
;
A
#
# COMPACT_ATOMS: atom_id res chain seq x y z
N MET A 1 -23.94 6.90 11.26
CA MET A 1 -23.07 5.72 11.50
C MET A 1 -21.66 5.97 10.93
N GLU A 2 -21.13 7.19 11.12
CA GLU A 2 -19.92 7.67 10.42
C GLU A 2 -18.92 8.34 11.40
N GLU A 3 -19.26 8.38 12.69
CA GLU A 3 -18.49 9.10 13.72
C GLU A 3 -17.51 8.21 14.51
N ARG A 4 -17.36 6.92 14.17
CA ARG A 4 -16.52 5.99 14.96
C ARG A 4 -15.08 5.81 14.46
N TYR A 5 -14.73 6.32 13.27
CA TYR A 5 -13.38 6.16 12.71
C TYR A 5 -12.41 7.29 13.13
N ASP A 6 -12.94 8.41 13.63
CA ASP A 6 -12.17 9.63 13.92
C ASP A 6 -11.42 9.62 15.27
N SER A 7 -11.63 8.60 16.11
CA SER A 7 -11.11 8.59 17.49
C SER A 7 -9.70 8.00 17.66
N LYS A 8 -9.03 7.53 16.59
CA LYS A 8 -7.72 6.87 16.66
C LYS A 8 -6.58 7.57 15.92
N ILE A 9 -6.72 8.85 15.55
CA ILE A 9 -5.59 9.65 15.07
C ILE A 9 -4.90 10.32 16.28
N GLN A 10 -4.19 9.48 17.05
CA GLN A 10 -3.35 9.93 18.17
C GLN A 10 -2.14 10.69 17.61
N SER A 11 -2.19 12.01 17.69
CA SER A 11 -1.16 12.95 17.25
C SER A 11 0.11 12.84 18.11
N SER A 12 1.23 12.37 17.56
CA SER A 12 2.56 12.56 18.17
C SER A 12 3.10 13.93 17.77
N LYS A 13 2.98 14.93 18.66
CA LYS A 13 3.60 16.26 18.51
C LYS A 13 5.12 16.15 18.70
N LEU A 14 5.91 16.28 17.64
CA LEU A 14 7.36 16.45 17.75
C LEU A 14 7.68 17.96 17.78
N LYS A 15 8.21 18.45 18.92
CA LYS A 15 8.69 19.83 19.07
C LYS A 15 10.02 19.97 18.32
N ILE A 16 10.04 20.70 17.21
CA ILE A 16 11.27 21.24 16.62
C ILE A 16 11.32 22.71 17.04
N GLN A 17 12.31 23.06 17.85
CA GLN A 17 12.45 24.42 18.38
C GLN A 17 12.86 25.39 17.27
N ASN A 18 12.22 26.56 17.28
CA ASN A 18 12.64 27.80 16.63
C ASN A 18 12.52 27.89 15.10
N TYR A 19 11.30 28.05 14.55
CA TYR A 19 10.92 29.02 13.51
C TYR A 19 9.38 29.00 13.37
N GLY A 20 8.72 30.15 13.49
CA GLY A 20 7.26 30.29 13.65
C GLY A 20 6.42 30.04 12.39
N ILE A 21 6.57 28.89 11.72
CA ILE A 21 5.73 28.44 10.61
C ILE A 21 5.38 26.96 10.85
N TYR A 22 4.16 26.68 11.28
CA TYR A 22 3.66 25.31 11.40
C TYR A 22 3.20 24.82 10.02
N ILE A 23 4.10 24.18 9.25
CA ILE A 23 3.65 23.31 8.15
C ILE A 23 3.14 22.04 8.82
N LEU A 24 1.83 21.84 8.81
CA LEU A 24 1.22 20.59 9.27
C LEU A 24 1.52 19.49 8.24
N ILE A 25 2.74 18.93 8.27
CA ILE A 25 3.06 17.71 7.53
C ILE A 25 2.45 16.56 8.35
N SER A 26 1.19 16.25 8.07
CA SER A 26 0.54 15.07 8.62
C SER A 26 1.18 13.83 7.98
N MET A 27 2.23 13.29 8.61
CA MET A 27 2.75 11.97 8.26
C MET A 27 1.79 10.90 8.78
N THR A 28 0.66 10.74 8.08
CA THR A 28 -0.30 9.68 8.38
C THR A 28 0.32 8.34 8.02
N LYS A 29 0.31 7.41 8.99
CA LYS A 29 0.69 6.02 8.73
C LYS A 29 -0.27 5.44 7.68
N PRO A 30 0.22 4.71 6.65
CA PRO A 30 -0.64 4.05 5.68
C PRO A 30 -1.65 3.13 6.36
N ILE A 31 -2.86 3.04 5.80
CA ILE A 31 -3.94 2.20 6.35
C ILE A 31 -3.53 0.73 6.33
N PHE A 32 -2.85 0.29 5.27
CA PHE A 32 -2.37 -1.06 5.09
C PHE A 32 -0.83 -1.08 5.10
N ASN A 33 -0.19 -1.91 5.91
CA ASN A 33 1.25 -2.10 5.82
C ASN A 33 1.59 -2.95 4.59
N LYS A 34 0.87 -4.06 4.37
CA LYS A 34 1.08 -4.97 3.24
C LYS A 34 -0.22 -5.28 2.51
N VAL A 35 -0.20 -5.10 1.18
CA VAL A 35 -1.31 -5.45 0.28
C VAL A 35 -0.84 -6.51 -0.70
N THR A 36 -1.59 -7.62 -0.81
CA THR A 36 -1.37 -8.65 -1.83
C THR A 36 -2.37 -8.48 -2.97
N ILE A 37 -1.88 -8.50 -4.21
CA ILE A 37 -2.70 -8.47 -5.41
C ILE A 37 -2.51 -9.77 -6.18
N LEU A 38 -3.53 -10.62 -6.16
CA LEU A 38 -3.59 -11.84 -6.97
C LEU A 38 -4.08 -11.43 -8.36
N GLY A 39 -3.16 -11.33 -9.33
CA GLY A 39 -3.43 -10.87 -10.69
C GLY A 39 -3.03 -9.41 -10.95
N VAL A 40 -1.81 -9.19 -11.43
CA VAL A 40 -1.28 -7.85 -11.77
C VAL A 40 -1.54 -7.51 -13.26
N GLY A 41 -2.81 -7.67 -13.68
CA GLY A 41 -3.30 -7.26 -15.00
C GLY A 41 -3.72 -5.78 -15.03
N LEU A 42 -4.61 -5.41 -15.95
CA LEU A 42 -5.12 -4.04 -16.04
C LEU A 42 -5.75 -3.57 -14.71
N ILE A 43 -6.65 -4.37 -14.12
CA ILE A 43 -7.35 -4.03 -12.88
C ILE A 43 -6.38 -4.00 -11.69
N GLY A 44 -5.62 -5.07 -11.48
CA GLY A 44 -4.66 -5.15 -10.37
C GLY A 44 -3.59 -4.06 -10.42
N ALA A 45 -3.07 -3.74 -11.60
CA ALA A 45 -2.09 -2.67 -11.77
C ALA A 45 -2.71 -1.28 -11.51
N SER A 46 -3.91 -1.01 -12.04
CA SER A 46 -4.62 0.25 -11.79
C SER A 46 -4.90 0.47 -10.31
N PHE A 47 -5.35 -0.57 -9.62
CA PHE A 47 -5.56 -0.55 -8.17
C PHE A 47 -4.25 -0.28 -7.41
N ALA A 48 -3.17 -0.99 -7.74
CA ALA A 48 -1.87 -0.80 -7.11
C ALA A 48 -1.37 0.66 -7.23
N LEU A 49 -1.47 1.23 -8.43
CA LEU A 49 -1.09 2.62 -8.69
C LEU A 49 -1.95 3.61 -7.90
N ALA A 50 -3.26 3.38 -7.81
CA ALA A 50 -4.15 4.22 -7.02
C ALA A 50 -3.83 4.17 -5.52
N MET A 51 -3.53 2.98 -4.99
CA MET A 51 -3.12 2.79 -3.59
C MET A 51 -1.83 3.55 -3.27
N LYS A 52 -0.80 3.42 -4.11
CA LYS A 52 0.46 4.15 -3.97
C LYS A 52 0.25 5.66 -4.09
N LYS A 53 -0.49 6.12 -5.10
CA LYS A 53 -0.78 7.55 -5.33
C LYS A 53 -1.46 8.21 -4.13
N ARG A 54 -2.30 7.47 -3.41
CA ARG A 54 -3.03 7.96 -2.22
C ARG A 54 -2.30 7.68 -0.90
N GLY A 55 -1.11 7.07 -0.92
CA GLY A 55 -0.36 6.71 0.29
C GLY A 55 -1.10 5.71 1.19
N LEU A 56 -1.99 4.88 0.63
CA LEU A 56 -2.86 4.00 1.42
C LEU A 56 -2.17 2.72 1.89
N CYS A 57 -1.05 2.37 1.26
CA CYS A 57 -0.25 1.21 1.66
C CYS A 57 1.24 1.49 1.70
N SER A 58 1.96 0.79 2.57
CA SER A 58 3.42 0.84 2.63
C SER A 58 4.07 -0.09 1.60
N HIS A 59 3.47 -1.24 1.32
CA HIS A 59 4.04 -2.28 0.45
C HIS A 59 2.96 -3.03 -0.33
N ILE A 60 3.21 -3.27 -1.62
CA ILE A 60 2.37 -4.08 -2.49
C ILE A 60 3.18 -5.27 -3.01
N ILE A 61 2.67 -6.48 -2.78
CA ILE A 61 3.17 -7.71 -3.39
C ILE A 61 2.21 -8.21 -4.46
N GLY A 62 2.71 -8.43 -5.68
CA GLY A 62 1.95 -9.04 -6.76
C GLY A 62 2.10 -10.56 -6.80
N CYS A 63 1.03 -11.27 -7.11
CA CYS A 63 1.08 -12.72 -7.32
C CYS A 63 0.39 -13.11 -8.63
N GLY A 64 0.95 -14.10 -9.32
CA GLY A 64 0.39 -14.58 -10.58
C GLY A 64 1.19 -15.70 -11.22
N ARG A 65 0.65 -16.27 -12.29
CA ARG A 65 1.22 -17.45 -12.97
C ARG A 65 2.43 -17.14 -13.86
N LYS A 66 2.49 -15.93 -14.43
CA LYS A 66 3.52 -15.54 -15.40
C LYS A 66 4.54 -14.61 -14.73
N GLU A 67 5.67 -15.18 -14.34
CA GLU A 67 6.75 -14.45 -13.66
C GLU A 67 7.23 -13.23 -14.47
N ASN A 68 7.32 -13.33 -15.80
CA ASN A 68 7.71 -12.20 -16.67
C ASN A 68 6.79 -10.98 -16.52
N ASN A 69 5.48 -11.17 -16.31
CA ASN A 69 4.56 -10.06 -16.08
C ASN A 69 4.79 -9.41 -14.71
N LEU A 70 5.10 -10.22 -13.69
CA LEU A 70 5.38 -9.75 -12.34
C LEU A 70 6.70 -8.97 -12.27
N LYS A 71 7.75 -9.47 -12.95
CA LYS A 71 9.03 -8.75 -13.11
C LYS A 71 8.81 -7.39 -13.76
N LYS A 72 8.13 -7.35 -14.90
CA LYS A 72 7.79 -6.10 -15.58
C LYS A 72 7.00 -5.13 -14.70
N ALA A 73 6.01 -5.62 -13.95
CA ALA A 73 5.24 -4.78 -13.02
C ALA A 73 6.10 -4.21 -11.87
N THR A 74 7.08 -4.98 -11.39
CA THR A 74 8.04 -4.55 -10.36
C THR A 74 9.01 -3.51 -10.92
N GLU A 75 9.57 -3.74 -12.11
CA GLU A 75 10.44 -2.79 -12.83
C GLU A 75 9.75 -1.46 -13.09
N MET A 76 8.46 -1.50 -13.45
CA MET A 76 7.60 -0.33 -13.63
C MET A 76 7.14 0.31 -12.30
N LYS A 77 7.56 -0.22 -11.15
CA LYS A 77 7.20 0.23 -9.79
C LYS A 77 5.69 0.20 -9.50
N ILE A 78 4.91 -0.58 -10.25
CA ILE A 78 3.48 -0.80 -10.00
C ILE A 78 3.29 -1.56 -8.69
N ILE A 79 4.09 -2.60 -8.49
CA ILE A 79 4.22 -3.40 -7.25
C ILE A 79 5.64 -3.26 -6.71
N ASP A 80 5.86 -3.58 -5.44
CA ASP A 80 7.16 -3.45 -4.77
C ASP A 80 7.93 -4.78 -4.75
N SER A 81 7.22 -5.90 -4.81
CA SER A 81 7.78 -7.26 -4.90
C SER A 81 6.77 -8.20 -5.52
N PHE A 82 7.18 -9.45 -5.81
CA PHE A 82 6.26 -10.46 -6.28
C PHE A 82 6.56 -11.84 -5.71
N GLU A 83 5.54 -12.70 -5.74
CA GLU A 83 5.64 -14.13 -5.44
C GLU A 83 4.80 -14.93 -6.44
N VAL A 84 5.17 -16.18 -6.71
CA VAL A 84 4.38 -17.07 -7.58
C VAL A 84 3.44 -17.97 -6.78
N ASP A 85 3.76 -18.17 -5.50
CA ASP A 85 2.93 -18.91 -4.55
C ASP A 85 2.00 -17.94 -3.81
N ALA A 86 0.70 -18.16 -3.96
CA ALA A 86 -0.31 -17.29 -3.36
C ALA A 86 -0.31 -17.33 -1.83
N SER A 87 0.01 -18.48 -1.22
CA SER A 87 0.06 -18.61 0.24
C SER A 87 1.21 -17.77 0.81
N LYS A 88 2.39 -17.85 0.19
CA LYS A 88 3.55 -17.02 0.55
C LYS A 88 3.29 -15.54 0.31
N ALA A 89 2.67 -15.19 -0.82
CA ALA A 89 2.32 -13.81 -1.12
C ALA A 89 1.42 -13.21 -0.03
N CYS A 90 0.34 -13.94 0.31
CA CYS A 90 -0.68 -13.51 1.26
C CYS A 90 -0.23 -13.49 2.73
N ALA A 91 0.88 -14.15 3.09
CA ALA A 91 1.41 -14.12 4.45
C ALA A 91 1.53 -12.68 4.97
N ASP A 92 1.01 -12.41 6.18
CA ASP A 92 1.03 -11.09 6.82
C ASP A 92 0.38 -9.94 6.02
N SER A 93 -0.51 -10.24 5.07
CA SER A 93 -1.22 -9.19 4.31
C SER A 93 -2.36 -8.61 5.13
N ASP A 94 -2.43 -7.29 5.21
CA ASP A 94 -3.57 -6.59 5.81
C ASP A 94 -4.77 -6.56 4.83
N LEU A 95 -4.49 -6.69 3.53
CA LEU A 95 -5.48 -6.72 2.46
C LEU A 95 -5.04 -7.66 1.33
N VAL A 96 -5.98 -8.45 0.82
CA VAL A 96 -5.79 -9.29 -0.38
C VAL A 96 -6.85 -8.92 -1.42
N LEU A 97 -6.39 -8.54 -2.62
CA LEU A 97 -7.25 -8.28 -3.78
C LEU A 97 -7.16 -9.46 -4.76
N PHE A 98 -8.32 -10.00 -5.14
CA PHE A 98 -8.46 -10.95 -6.24
C PHE A 98 -8.82 -10.20 -7.53
N ALA A 99 -7.90 -10.18 -8.50
CA ALA A 99 -8.01 -9.48 -9.79
C ALA A 99 -7.53 -10.37 -10.95
N ILE A 100 -7.95 -11.64 -10.94
CA ILE A 100 -7.54 -12.71 -11.85
C ILE A 100 -8.47 -12.92 -13.05
#